data_AF-A0A7C0Y3R0-F1
#
_entry.id   AF-A0A7C0Y3R0-F1
#
_cell.length_a   1.000
_cell.length_b   1.000
_cell.length_c   1.000
_cell.angle_alpha   90.00
_cell.angle_beta   90.00
_cell.angle_gamma   90.00
#
_symmetry.space_group_name_H-M   'P 1'
#
loop_
_entity.id
_entity.type
_entity.pdbx_description
1 polymer ?
#
loop_
_entity_poly.entity_id
_entity_poly.type
_entity_poly.pdbx_seq_one_letter_code
_entity_poly.pdbx_strand_id
1 'polypeptide(L)' 'MIELTYHGQVLSRGAEALIVLTVFNGLKAVVKLRIPKGYRDKELDTILRSKRTITEAKILTQAKEL' A
#
# COMPACT_ATOMS: atom_id res chain seq x y z
N MET A 1 -17.97 2.79 6.51
CA MET A 1 -16.91 3.71 6.03
C MET A 1 -15.74 3.52 6.96
N ILE A 2 -14.65 2.87 6.53
CA ILE A 2 -13.45 2.78 7.35
C ILE A 2 -12.69 4.06 7.10
N GLU A 3 -12.72 4.96 8.08
CA GLU A 3 -11.91 6.16 8.14
C GLU A 3 -10.44 5.69 8.14
N LEU A 4 -9.77 5.84 7.01
CA LEU A 4 -8.35 5.53 6.89
C LEU A 4 -7.59 6.69 7.52
N THR A 5 -7.32 6.60 8.82
CA THR A 5 -6.56 7.60 9.59
C THR A 5 -5.06 7.51 9.26
N TYR A 6 -4.71 7.66 7.98
CA TYR A 6 -3.35 8.02 7.59
C TYR A 6 -3.31 9.55 7.53
N HIS A 7 -2.74 10.19 8.55
CA HIS A 7 -2.62 11.65 8.68
C HIS A 7 -1.68 12.31 7.65
N GLY A 8 -1.42 11.64 6.53
CA GLY A 8 -0.46 12.06 5.52
C GLY A 8 -1.12 12.62 4.27
N GLN A 9 -0.43 13.54 3.59
CA GLN A 9 -0.87 14.07 2.30
C GLN A 9 -0.86 12.94 1.24
N VAL A 10 -1.97 12.76 0.52
CA VAL A 10 -2.01 11.88 -0.65
C VAL A 10 -1.17 12.54 -1.76
N LEU A 11 -0.10 11.87 -2.17
CA LEU A 11 0.79 12.32 -3.24
C LEU A 11 0.29 11.88 -4.61
N SER A 12 -0.28 10.67 -4.69
CA SER A 12 -0.84 10.16 -5.94
C SER A 12 -1.90 9.10 -5.70
N ARG A 13 -2.78 8.94 -6.69
CA ARG A 13 -3.87 7.96 -6.70
C ARG A 13 -3.79 7.10 -7.96
N GLY A 14 -3.55 5.82 -7.79
CA GLY A 14 -3.62 4.84 -8.85
C GLY A 14 -4.94 4.05 -8.83
N ALA A 15 -5.10 3.17 -9.82
CA ALA A 15 -6.23 2.26 -9.88
C ALA A 15 -6.26 1.30 -8.68
N GLU A 16 -5.10 0.85 -8.19
CA GLU A 16 -5.04 -0.16 -7.11
C GLU A 16 -4.67 0.40 -5.74
N ALA A 17 -3.87 1.48 -5.68
CA ALA A 17 -3.33 2.00 -4.43
C ALA A 17 -3.24 3.54 -4.42
N LEU A 18 -3.22 4.09 -3.21
CA LEU A 18 -2.83 5.48 -2.94
C LEU A 18 -1.37 5.51 -2.49
N ILE A 19 -0.63 6.54 -2.90
CA ILE A 19 0.67 6.87 -2.31
C ILE A 19 0.44 8.02 -1.34
N VAL A 20 0.80 7.79 -0.07
CA VAL A 20 0.60 8.76 1.01
C VAL A 20 1.95 9.13 1.61
N LEU A 21 2.22 10.42 1.75
CA LEU A 21 3.41 10.92 2.43
C LEU A 21 3.35 10.58 3.91
N THR A 22 4.46 10.13 4.49
CA THR A 22 4.55 9.81 5.92
C THR A 22 5.95 10.07 6.49
N VAL A 23 6.09 9.87 7.80
CA VAL A 23 7.36 9.73 8.49
C VAL A 23 7.46 8.30 9.03
N PHE A 24 8.55 7.60 8.70
CA PHE A 24 8.83 6.25 9.19
C PHE A 24 10.20 6.25 9.87
N ASN A 25 10.24 5.90 11.16
CA ASN A 25 11.46 5.92 11.98
C ASN A 25 12.23 7.26 11.90
N GLY A 26 11.50 8.38 11.94
CA GLY A 26 12.08 9.73 11.83
C GLY A 26 12.51 10.14 10.41
N LEU A 27 12.36 9.27 9.42
CA LEU A 27 12.72 9.55 8.03
C LEU A 27 11.48 9.85 7.18
N LYS A 28 11.63 10.79 6.24
CA LYS A 28 10.60 11.07 5.23
C LYS A 28 10.41 9.83 4.35
N ALA A 29 9.18 9.33 4.29
CA ALA A 29 8.84 8.09 3.60
C ALA A 29 7.48 8.18 2.91
N VAL A 30 7.11 7.13 2.18
CA VAL A 30 5.80 6.99 1.56
C VAL A 30 5.16 5.64 1.94
N VAL A 31 3.84 5.63 2.08
CA VAL A 31 3.05 4.41 2.25
C VAL A 31 2.27 4.15 0.97
N LYS A 32 2.40 2.94 0.44
CA LYS A 32 1.58 2.45 -0.67
C LYS A 32 0.37 1.70 -0.10
N LEU A 33 -0.75 2.41 -0.02
CA LEU A 33 -1.97 1.91 0.59
C LEU A 33 -2.88 1.25 -0.46
N ARG A 34 -3.02 -0.08 -0.40
CA ARG A 34 -3.93 -0.85 -1.28
C ARG A 34 -5.37 -0.79 -0.75
N ILE A 35 -6.26 -0.11 -1.47
CA ILE A 35 -7.66 0.11 -1.08
C ILE A 35 -8.52 -1.11 -1.47
N PRO A 36 -9.42 -1.58 -0.60
CA PRO A 36 -10.35 -2.67 -0.92
C PRO A 36 -11.16 -2.38 -2.18
N LYS A 37 -11.38 -3.41 -3.00
CA LYS A 37 -12.21 -3.31 -4.19
C LYS A 37 -13.61 -3.83 -3.91
N GLY A 38 -14.58 -2.92 -3.83
CA GLY A 38 -15.96 -3.24 -3.48
C GLY A 38 -16.68 -4.19 -4.45
N TYR A 39 -16.12 -4.40 -5.65
CA TYR A 39 -16.62 -5.36 -6.64
C TYR A 39 -16.09 -6.79 -6.44
N ARG A 40 -15.16 -7.02 -5.50
CA ARG A 40 -14.57 -8.33 -5.22
C ARG A 40 -15.15 -8.93 -3.95
N ASP A 41 -15.15 -10.26 -3.88
CA ASP A 41 -15.34 -10.95 -2.61
C ASP A 41 -14.31 -10.47 -1.57
N LYS A 42 -14.74 -10.33 -0.31
CA LYS A 42 -13.95 -9.73 0.76
C LYS A 42 -12.74 -10.58 1.15
N GLU A 43 -12.91 -11.89 1.18
CA GLU A 43 -11.84 -12.82 1.53
C GLU A 43 -10.80 -12.83 0.42
N LEU A 44 -11.26 -12.98 -0.83
CA LEU A 44 -10.39 -12.93 -2.00
C LEU A 44 -9.61 -11.62 -2.10
N ASP A 45 -10.27 -10.47 -1.93
CA ASP A 45 -9.61 -9.16 -2.01
C ASP A 45 -8.55 -9.00 -0.92
N THR A 46 -8.81 -9.52 0.28
CA THR A 46 -7.85 -9.50 1.40
C THR A 46 -6.63 -10.37 1.09
N ILE A 47 -6.84 -11.59 0.61
CA ILE A 47 -5.76 -12.51 0.21
C ILE A 47 -4.92 -11.88 -0.92
N LEU A 48 -5.57 -11.32 -1.95
CA LEU A 48 -4.88 -10.69 -3.08
C LEU A 48 -4.04 -9.48 -2.65
N ARG A 49 -4.60 -8.57 -1.85
CA ARG A 49 -3.85 -7.39 -1.37
C ARG A 49 -2.66 -7.79 -0.50
N SER A 50 -2.83 -8.78 0.38
CA SER A 50 -1.74 -9.28 1.23
C SER A 50 -0.61 -9.89 0.38
N LYS A 51 -0.94 -10.85 -0.49
CA LYS A 51 0.04 -11.50 -1.37
C LYS A 51 0.80 -10.50 -2.24
N ARG A 52 0.08 -9.57 -2.89
CA ARG A 52 0.71 -8.53 -3.74
C ARG A 52 1.65 -7.63 -2.96
N THR A 53 1.30 -7.26 -1.73
CA THR A 53 2.15 -6.41 -0.88
C THR A 53 3.43 -7.15 -0.48
N ILE A 54 3.33 -8.41 -0.06
CA ILE A 54 4.48 -9.24 0.32
C ILE A 54 5.40 -9.47 -0.88
N THR A 55 4.84 -9.84 -2.04
CA THR A 55 5.61 -10.06 -3.26
C THR A 55 6.33 -8.79 -3.72
N GLU A 56 5.64 -7.65 -3.72
CA GLU A 56 6.24 -6.37 -4.09
C GLU A 56 7.41 -5.99 -3.17
N ALA A 57 7.23 -6.12 -1.84
CA ALA A 57 8.29 -5.84 -0.89
C ALA A 57 9.52 -6.75 -1.11
N LYS A 58 9.30 -8.05 -1.33
CA LYS A 58 10.39 -9.00 -1.63
C LYS A 58 11.16 -8.60 -2.88
N ILE A 59 10.46 -8.30 -3.97
CA ILE A 59 11.09 -7.92 -5.24
C ILE A 59 11.86 -6.60 -5.09
N LEU A 60 11.30 -5.59 -4.41
CA LEU A 60 11.98 -4.32 -4.21
C LEU A 60 13.25 -4.46 -3.36
N THR A 61 13.22 -5.30 -2.32
CA THR A 61 14.41 -5.59 -1.51
C THR A 61 15.48 -6.27 -2.35
N GLN A 62 15.12 -7.29 -3.13
CA GLN A 62 16.06 -7.98 -4.01
C GLN A 62 16.64 -7.05 -5.08
N ALA A 63 15.81 -6.18 -5.69
CA ALA A 63 16.24 -5.24 -6.71
C ALA A 63 17.21 -4.18 -6.17
N LYS A 64 17.17 -3.87 -4.87
CA LYS A 64 18.12 -2.96 -4.22
C LYS A 64 19.51 -3.58 -4.03
N GLU A 65 19.59 -4.91 -3.98
CA GLU A 65 20.85 -5.66 -3.75
C GLU A 65 21.67 -5.88 -5.04
N LEU A 66 21.09 -5.56 -6.21
CA LEU A 66 21.74 -5.55 -7.52
C LEU A 66 22.44 -4.21 -7.79
#